data_AF-A0A950AD90-F1
#
_entry.id   AF-A0A950AD90-F1
#
_cell.length_a   1.000
_cell.length_b   1.000
_cell.length_c   1.000
_cell.angle_alpha   90.00
_cell.angle_beta   90.00
_cell.angle_gamma   90.00
#
_symmetry.space_group_name_H-M   'P 1'
#
loop_
_entity.id
_entity.type
_entity.pdbx_description
1 polymer ?
#
loop_
_entity_poly.entity_id
_entity_poly.type
_entity_poly.pdbx_seq_one_letter_code
_entity_poly.pdbx_strand_id
1 'polypeptide(L)'
;GTLDAAAHLIASEVAGLTSGEGLIASLADKHLIALQPADRGRFSMLETIREYAHEQLAASDRLDRASKSFAAYYAALAKTAEPHLVGPEASRWFATLASEYENLRAALGWAVAHDRSLGLRVALSLRYYWGRRGLWVEALSWMNALVEPLASTLEALEPSLQWQVVNLLALTHHWVGDDERARPLREEALRMAREQRDENLIARSLNNLGGSVLNLGDFSRARRLQEEALEIKLRRGDDAWSVATTLGNLGMALRACHEYPLALDSHRQALELFRSAGDPWGEIAELNDIADIHRDQGESVQAARFYRESLDKNADELRPLIADSFEGLAAASAQRGLFLQTALLGGAADTIHKESGRSISLPDRPPFDAACKRARQRLGAPAFDDAWSEGAALPLPEAIEIARTIAADISGL
;
A
#
# COMPACT_ATOMS: atom_id res chain seq x y z
N GLY A 1 2.15 25.19 1.11
CA GLY A 1 1.04 24.72 1.95
C GLY A 1 -0.26 24.87 1.19
N THR A 2 -1.33 24.25 1.66
CA THR A 2 -2.66 24.45 1.08
C THR A 2 -3.40 25.60 1.74
N LEU A 3 -4.22 26.30 0.94
CA LEU A 3 -5.07 27.38 1.36
C LEU A 3 -6.06 26.92 2.43
N ASP A 4 -6.60 25.70 2.31
CA ASP A 4 -7.53 25.13 3.28
C ASP A 4 -6.85 24.84 4.63
N ALA A 5 -5.65 24.25 4.62
CA ALA A 5 -4.88 24.03 5.84
C ALA A 5 -4.52 25.37 6.50
N ALA A 6 -4.05 26.34 5.72
CA ALA A 6 -3.70 27.66 6.24
C ALA A 6 -4.92 28.41 6.79
N ALA A 7 -6.06 28.38 6.09
CA ALA A 7 -7.29 29.03 6.53
C ALA A 7 -7.82 28.41 7.82
N HIS A 8 -7.77 27.07 7.94
CA HIS A 8 -8.15 26.37 9.16
C HIS A 8 -7.24 26.73 10.34
N LEU A 9 -5.92 26.73 10.12
CA LEU A 9 -4.94 27.07 11.16
C LEU A 9 -5.10 28.53 11.61
N ILE A 10 -5.26 29.47 10.67
CA ILE A 10 -5.49 30.88 10.97
C ILE A 10 -6.79 31.07 11.75
N ALA A 11 -7.88 30.39 11.37
CA ALA A 11 -9.16 30.46 12.07
C ALA A 11 -9.07 29.92 13.51
N SER A 12 -8.22 28.92 13.76
CA SER A 12 -7.97 28.38 15.10
C SER A 12 -7.07 29.27 15.99
N GLU A 13 -6.24 30.12 15.37
CA GLU A 13 -5.19 30.92 16.03
C GLU A 13 -5.57 32.41 16.23
N VAL A 14 -6.40 32.95 15.35
CA VAL A 14 -6.74 34.39 15.28
C VAL A 14 -8.24 34.56 15.49
N ALA A 15 -8.69 34.32 16.72
CA ALA A 15 -10.07 34.61 17.08
C ALA A 15 -10.34 36.12 17.00
N GLY A 16 -11.12 36.56 16.00
CA GLY A 16 -11.76 37.88 16.01
C GLY A 16 -11.40 38.87 14.90
N LEU A 17 -10.52 38.56 13.93
CA LEU A 17 -10.21 39.47 12.82
C LEU A 17 -10.09 38.71 11.50
N THR A 18 -11.05 38.95 10.60
CA THR A 18 -11.14 38.44 9.20
C THR A 18 -11.22 36.91 9.04
N SER A 19 -12.00 36.42 8.06
CA SER A 19 -11.97 35.00 7.70
C SER A 19 -10.53 34.62 7.32
N GLY A 20 -10.08 33.39 7.65
CA GLY A 20 -8.73 32.93 7.31
C GLY A 20 -8.38 33.12 5.82
N GLU A 21 -9.40 33.01 4.96
CA GLU A 21 -9.34 33.32 3.53
C GLU A 21 -8.99 34.79 3.24
N GLY A 22 -9.53 35.74 4.01
CA GLY A 22 -9.24 37.17 3.87
C GLY A 22 -7.81 37.54 4.26
N LEU A 23 -7.23 36.86 5.26
CA LEU A 23 -5.82 37.08 5.64
C LEU A 23 -4.88 36.52 4.57
N ILE A 24 -5.17 35.33 4.04
CA ILE A 24 -4.42 34.74 2.92
C ILE A 24 -4.47 35.67 1.71
N ALA A 25 -5.65 36.17 1.35
CA ALA A 25 -5.79 37.13 0.25
C ALA A 25 -4.92 38.38 0.48
N SER A 26 -4.92 38.93 1.69
CA SER A 26 -4.07 40.08 2.04
C SER A 26 -2.56 39.77 1.97
N LEU A 27 -2.13 38.57 2.37
CA LEU A 27 -0.73 38.15 2.27
C LEU A 27 -0.31 37.96 0.80
N ALA A 28 -1.22 37.46 -0.04
CA ALA A 28 -1.00 37.32 -1.48
C ALA A 28 -0.90 38.70 -2.16
N ASP A 29 -1.81 39.62 -1.83
CA ASP A 29 -1.80 41.01 -2.32
C ASP A 29 -0.52 41.75 -1.94
N LYS A 30 0.06 41.43 -0.77
CA LYS A 30 1.34 41.99 -0.30
C LYS A 30 2.57 41.25 -0.82
N HIS A 31 2.39 40.29 -1.72
CA HIS A 31 3.46 39.44 -2.27
C HIS A 31 4.28 38.67 -1.22
N LEU A 32 3.71 38.44 -0.03
CA LEU A 32 4.35 37.64 1.02
C LEU A 32 4.15 36.13 0.79
N ILE A 33 3.08 35.78 0.09
CA ILE A 33 2.84 34.44 -0.44
C ILE A 33 2.51 34.54 -1.93
N ALA A 34 2.87 33.51 -2.69
CA ALA A 34 2.52 33.37 -4.10
C ALA A 34 1.51 32.23 -4.26
N LEU A 35 0.31 32.57 -4.70
CA LEU A 35 -0.74 31.60 -5.07
C LEU A 35 -0.31 30.88 -6.35
N GLN A 36 -0.39 29.54 -6.35
CA GLN A 36 0.03 28.75 -7.50
C GLN A 36 -1.10 28.66 -8.53
N PRO A 37 -0.93 29.18 -9.77
CA PRO A 37 -1.99 29.19 -10.77
C PRO A 37 -2.41 27.79 -11.26
N ALA A 38 -1.47 26.84 -11.24
CA ALA A 38 -1.67 25.48 -11.69
C ALA A 38 -2.43 24.60 -10.68
N ASP A 39 -2.44 24.98 -9.40
CA ASP A 39 -3.07 24.24 -8.32
C ASP A 39 -3.90 25.21 -7.45
N ARG A 40 -5.17 25.40 -7.86
CA ARG A 40 -6.14 26.30 -7.21
C ARG A 40 -6.45 25.78 -5.80
N GLY A 41 -5.58 26.13 -4.87
CA GLY A 41 -5.57 25.56 -3.53
C GLY A 41 -4.20 25.61 -2.85
N ARG A 42 -3.12 25.94 -3.58
CA ARG A 42 -1.77 26.04 -3.02
C ARG A 42 -1.19 27.44 -3.02
N PHE A 43 -0.37 27.68 -2.01
CA PHE A 43 0.49 28.85 -1.94
C PHE A 43 1.93 28.45 -1.60
N SER A 44 2.85 29.26 -2.08
CA SER A 44 4.27 29.20 -1.76
C SER A 44 4.68 30.49 -1.05
N MET A 45 5.79 30.43 -0.33
CA MET A 45 6.37 31.57 0.36
C MET A 45 7.86 31.56 0.03
N LEU A 46 8.44 32.75 -0.20
CA LEU A 46 9.88 32.86 -0.40
C LEU A 46 10.62 32.32 0.82
N GLU A 47 11.73 31.62 0.59
CA GLU A 47 12.49 30.95 1.65
C GLU A 47 12.89 31.91 2.77
N THR A 48 13.32 33.11 2.43
CA THR A 48 13.69 34.16 3.39
C THR A 48 12.52 34.63 4.26
N ILE A 49 11.32 34.72 3.69
CA ILE A 49 10.09 35.07 4.43
C ILE A 49 9.71 33.91 5.35
N ARG A 50 9.85 32.67 4.88
CA ARG A 50 9.58 31.46 5.66
C ARG A 50 10.53 31.34 6.86
N GLU A 51 11.82 31.58 6.66
CA GLU A 51 12.83 31.57 7.71
C GLU A 51 12.54 32.64 8.77
N TYR A 52 12.29 33.88 8.33
CA TYR A 52 11.91 34.96 9.25
C TYR A 52 10.61 34.63 10.02
N ALA A 53 9.57 34.14 9.33
CA ALA A 53 8.32 33.74 9.99
C ALA A 53 8.55 32.62 11.01
N HIS A 54 9.41 31.65 10.69
CA HIS A 54 9.77 30.57 11.61
C HIS A 54 10.56 31.08 12.82
N GLU A 55 11.53 31.98 12.64
CA GLU A 55 12.25 32.64 13.74
C GLU A 55 11.31 33.43 14.64
N GLN A 56 10.37 34.19 14.06
CA GLN A 56 9.38 34.93 14.84
C GLN A 56 8.42 34.00 15.60
N LEU A 57 8.00 32.90 14.98
CA LEU A 57 7.18 31.88 15.64
C LEU A 57 7.95 31.21 16.78
N ALA A 58 9.21 30.83 16.56
CA ALA A 58 10.08 30.20 17.56
C ALA A 58 10.43 31.15 18.72
N ALA A 59 10.55 32.45 18.46
CA ALA A 59 10.72 33.47 19.49
C ALA A 59 9.42 33.76 20.29
N SER A 60 8.31 33.14 19.92
CA SER A 60 7.01 33.27 20.59
C SER A 60 6.58 31.95 21.22
N ASP A 61 5.74 31.98 22.27
CA ASP A 61 5.12 30.77 22.85
C ASP A 61 4.04 30.14 21.93
N ARG A 62 3.97 30.55 20.65
CA ARG A 62 2.94 30.11 19.69
C ARG A 62 3.39 28.98 18.80
N LEU A 63 4.70 28.71 18.70
CA LEU A 63 5.20 27.64 17.82
C LEU A 63 4.64 26.26 18.19
N ASP A 64 4.61 25.93 19.49
CA ASP A 64 4.08 24.66 19.97
C ASP A 64 2.58 24.51 19.69
N ARG A 65 1.82 25.58 19.92
CA ARG A 65 0.38 25.61 19.63
C ARG A 65 0.11 25.47 18.13
N ALA A 66 0.83 26.23 17.30
CA ALA A 66 0.67 26.18 15.85
C ALA A 66 1.05 24.80 15.30
N SER A 67 2.14 24.20 15.79
CA SER A 67 2.58 22.85 15.40
C SER A 67 1.59 21.78 15.83
N LYS A 68 0.99 21.91 17.03
CA LYS A 68 -0.08 21.03 17.49
C LYS A 68 -1.33 21.15 16.61
N SER A 69 -1.77 22.36 16.29
CA SER A 69 -2.92 22.58 15.41
C SER A 69 -2.65 22.05 14.00
N PHE A 70 -1.43 22.22 13.48
CA PHE A 70 -0.98 21.65 12.21
C PHE A 70 -1.08 20.13 12.22
N ALA A 71 -0.51 19.46 13.22
CA ALA A 71 -0.56 18.01 13.32
C ALA A 71 -2.00 17.50 13.48
N ALA A 72 -2.83 18.21 14.25
CA ALA A 72 -4.24 17.86 14.43
C ALA A 72 -5.05 17.98 13.13
N TYR A 73 -4.81 19.02 12.32
CA TYR A 73 -5.45 19.17 11.01
C TYR A 73 -5.11 18.00 10.08
N TYR A 74 -3.83 17.65 9.96
CA TYR A 74 -3.42 16.55 9.08
C TYR A 74 -3.85 15.18 9.60
N ALA A 75 -3.96 15.00 10.92
CA ALA A 75 -4.59 13.81 11.49
C ALA A 75 -6.08 13.72 11.15
N ALA A 76 -6.80 14.84 11.19
CA ALA A 76 -8.20 14.88 10.76
C ALA A 76 -8.34 14.58 9.26
N LEU A 77 -7.48 15.15 8.41
CA LEU A 77 -7.47 14.87 6.98
C LEU A 77 -7.25 13.38 6.69
N ALA A 78 -6.23 12.76 7.31
CA ALA A 78 -5.94 11.34 7.14
C ALA A 78 -7.14 10.48 7.57
N LYS A 79 -7.74 10.80 8.72
CA LYS A 79 -8.92 10.09 9.23
C LYS A 79 -10.14 10.23 8.33
N THR A 80 -10.37 11.42 7.77
CA THR A 80 -11.47 11.64 6.82
C THR A 80 -11.23 10.86 5.53
N ALA A 81 -9.98 10.77 5.05
CA ALA A 81 -9.65 10.05 3.83
C ALA A 81 -9.78 8.51 3.99
N GLU A 82 -9.40 7.97 5.14
CA GLU A 82 -9.28 6.51 5.40
C GLU A 82 -10.42 5.65 4.83
N PRO A 83 -11.72 5.90 5.12
CA PRO A 83 -12.80 5.05 4.63
C PRO A 83 -12.99 5.13 3.10
N HIS A 84 -12.54 6.21 2.46
CA HIS A 84 -12.66 6.42 1.02
C HIS A 84 -11.42 5.96 0.25
N LEU A 85 -10.38 5.47 0.93
CA LEU A 85 -9.22 4.83 0.27
C LEU A 85 -9.54 3.42 -0.26
N VAL A 86 -10.79 2.98 -0.08
CA VAL A 86 -11.33 1.73 -0.61
C VAL A 86 -12.62 2.07 -1.38
N GLY A 87 -12.82 1.43 -2.53
CA GLY A 87 -14.01 1.62 -3.36
C GLY A 87 -13.91 2.81 -4.34
N PRO A 88 -15.05 3.36 -4.79
CA PRO A 88 -15.12 4.19 -6.01
C PRO A 88 -14.47 5.58 -5.89
N GLU A 89 -14.33 6.12 -4.68
CA GLU A 89 -13.69 7.42 -4.45
C GLU A 89 -12.17 7.33 -4.23
N ALA A 90 -11.61 6.12 -4.26
CA ALA A 90 -10.22 5.87 -3.90
C ALA A 90 -9.24 6.75 -4.68
N SER A 91 -9.29 6.78 -6.02
CA SER A 91 -8.33 7.56 -6.81
C SER A 91 -8.31 9.05 -6.44
N ARG A 92 -9.48 9.65 -6.16
CA ARG A 92 -9.56 11.06 -5.73
C ARG A 92 -8.89 11.27 -4.37
N TRP A 93 -9.20 10.43 -3.40
CA TRP A 93 -8.61 10.55 -2.05
C TRP A 93 -7.13 10.20 -2.02
N PHE A 94 -6.69 9.26 -2.87
CA PHE A 94 -5.28 8.96 -3.09
C PHE A 94 -4.52 10.16 -3.66
N ALA A 95 -5.06 10.82 -4.69
CA ALA A 95 -4.46 12.03 -5.25
C ALA A 95 -4.38 13.16 -4.20
N THR A 96 -5.41 13.28 -3.36
CA THR A 96 -5.44 14.26 -2.27
C THR A 96 -4.37 13.97 -1.22
N LEU A 97 -4.27 12.73 -0.72
CA LEU A 97 -3.24 12.37 0.25
C LEU A 97 -1.84 12.44 -0.35
N ALA A 98 -1.67 12.12 -1.64
CA ALA A 98 -0.38 12.19 -2.31
C ALA A 98 0.13 13.63 -2.44
N SER A 99 -0.75 14.59 -2.71
CA SER A 99 -0.34 15.99 -2.73
C SER A 99 0.02 16.49 -1.33
N GLU A 100 -0.65 15.99 -0.28
CA GLU A 100 -0.44 16.38 1.12
C GLU A 100 0.57 15.53 1.89
N TYR A 101 1.20 14.53 1.26
CA TYR A 101 1.97 13.50 1.98
C TYR A 101 3.15 14.07 2.76
N GLU A 102 3.89 15.05 2.22
CA GLU A 102 4.98 15.69 2.96
C GLU A 102 4.51 16.43 4.22
N ASN A 103 3.30 17.00 4.19
CA ASN A 103 2.72 17.62 5.38
C ASN A 103 2.26 16.57 6.40
N LEU A 104 1.73 15.43 5.93
CA LEU A 104 1.41 14.28 6.78
C LEU A 104 2.67 13.70 7.44
N ARG A 105 3.79 13.59 6.71
CA ARG A 105 5.09 13.19 7.25
C ARG A 105 5.60 14.18 8.31
N ALA A 106 5.48 15.48 8.05
CA ALA A 106 5.84 16.50 9.04
C ALA A 106 4.98 16.41 10.31
N ALA A 107 3.67 16.17 10.16
CA ALA A 107 2.75 15.95 11.28
C ALA A 107 3.12 14.70 12.09
N LEU A 108 3.47 13.59 11.42
CA LEU A 108 3.99 12.37 12.07
C LEU A 108 5.30 12.65 12.83
N GLY A 109 6.24 13.37 12.22
CA GLY A 109 7.49 13.76 12.85
C GLY A 109 7.29 14.57 14.14
N TRP A 110 6.39 15.56 14.10
CA TRP A 110 6.02 16.32 15.29
C TRP A 110 5.36 15.42 16.35
N ALA A 111 4.44 14.55 15.93
CA ALA A 111 3.71 13.66 16.84
C ALA A 111 4.60 12.62 17.53
N VAL A 112 5.62 12.07 16.85
CA VAL A 112 6.61 11.17 17.47
C VAL A 112 7.29 11.82 18.68
N ALA A 113 7.62 13.12 18.58
CA ALA A 113 8.32 13.85 19.62
C ALA A 113 7.40 14.38 20.74
N HIS A 114 6.13 14.63 20.46
CA HIS A 114 5.25 15.38 21.39
C HIS A 114 3.92 14.69 21.73
N ASP A 115 3.33 13.91 20.82
CA ASP A 115 2.02 13.27 21.00
C ASP A 115 1.93 11.96 20.21
N ARG A 116 2.46 10.89 20.81
CA ARG A 116 2.47 9.55 20.19
C ARG A 116 1.07 9.00 19.92
N SER A 117 0.08 9.37 20.75
CA SER A 117 -1.31 8.94 20.56
C SER A 117 -1.90 9.51 19.27
N LEU A 118 -1.66 10.80 19.01
CA LEU A 118 -2.01 11.42 17.73
C LEU A 118 -1.27 10.74 16.57
N GLY A 119 0.04 10.52 16.71
CA GLY A 119 0.87 9.89 15.68
C GLY A 119 0.38 8.48 15.31
N LEU A 120 0.00 7.66 16.29
CA LEU A 120 -0.56 6.33 16.06
C LEU A 120 -1.89 6.39 15.30
N ARG A 121 -2.76 7.36 15.60
CA ARG A 121 -4.02 7.55 14.86
C ARG A 121 -3.77 7.94 13.40
N VAL A 122 -2.79 8.83 13.15
CA VAL A 122 -2.37 9.17 11.79
C VAL A 122 -1.86 7.93 11.06
N ALA A 123 -0.96 7.16 11.69
CA ALA A 123 -0.41 5.94 11.12
C ALA A 123 -1.48 4.91 10.76
N LEU A 124 -2.47 4.72 11.64
CA LEU A 124 -3.61 3.83 11.41
C LEU A 124 -4.45 4.25 10.20
N SER A 125 -4.69 5.55 10.02
CA SER A 125 -5.46 6.07 8.89
C SER A 125 -4.67 6.06 7.57
N LEU A 126 -3.34 6.05 7.61
CA LEU A 126 -2.49 5.98 6.43
C LEU A 126 -2.20 4.54 5.94
N ARG A 127 -2.66 3.50 6.63
CA ARG A 127 -2.33 2.09 6.27
C ARG A 127 -2.61 1.73 4.81
N TYR A 128 -3.76 2.14 4.27
CA TYR A 128 -4.13 1.84 2.88
C TYR A 128 -3.33 2.71 1.91
N TYR A 129 -3.03 3.95 2.32
CA TYR A 129 -2.20 4.85 1.55
C TYR A 129 -0.79 4.27 1.37
N TRP A 130 -0.15 3.88 2.47
CA TRP A 130 1.15 3.22 2.45
C TRP A 130 1.12 1.93 1.62
N GLY A 131 0.08 1.11 1.77
CA GLY A 131 -0.06 -0.13 1.01
C GLY A 131 -0.12 0.06 -0.50
N ARG A 132 -1.02 0.92 -0.99
CA ARG A 132 -1.14 1.12 -2.45
C ARG A 132 0.06 1.85 -3.06
N ARG A 133 0.75 2.67 -2.27
CA ARG A 133 1.98 3.37 -2.69
C ARG A 133 3.25 2.54 -2.50
N GLY A 134 3.16 1.38 -1.84
CA GLY A 134 4.30 0.54 -1.52
C GLY A 134 5.22 1.07 -0.42
N LEU A 135 4.81 2.07 0.37
CA LEU A 135 5.65 2.81 1.33
C LEU A 135 5.87 2.08 2.67
N TRP A 136 6.01 0.75 2.64
CA TRP A 136 6.01 -0.07 3.86
C TRP A 136 7.26 0.07 4.72
N VAL A 137 8.43 0.36 4.12
CA VAL A 137 9.66 0.64 4.87
C VAL A 137 9.53 1.95 5.66
N GLU A 138 8.97 2.98 5.02
CA GLU A 138 8.70 4.24 5.71
C GLU A 138 7.65 4.04 6.81
N ALA A 139 6.56 3.33 6.52
CA ALA A 139 5.54 2.99 7.49
C ALA A 139 6.12 2.26 8.71
N LEU A 140 7.01 1.28 8.50
CA LEU A 140 7.69 0.56 9.57
C LEU A 140 8.57 1.50 10.42
N SER A 141 9.29 2.43 9.78
CA SER A 141 10.08 3.43 10.49
C SER A 141 9.22 4.31 11.40
N TRP A 142 8.08 4.79 10.90
CA TRP A 142 7.13 5.55 11.71
C TRP A 142 6.54 4.73 12.84
N MET A 143 6.12 3.50 12.55
CA MET A 143 5.55 2.60 13.56
C MET A 143 6.54 2.32 14.68
N ASN A 144 7.79 2.00 14.37
CA ASN A 144 8.84 1.78 15.38
C ASN A 144 9.06 3.03 16.24
N ALA A 145 9.13 4.22 15.64
CA ALA A 145 9.31 5.46 16.39
C ALA A 145 8.12 5.80 17.32
N LEU A 146 6.90 5.44 16.90
CA LEU A 146 5.68 5.71 17.66
C LEU A 146 5.44 4.72 18.80
N VAL A 147 5.87 3.46 18.64
CA VAL A 147 5.58 2.41 19.60
C VAL A 147 6.69 2.15 20.61
N GLU A 148 7.92 2.64 20.41
CA GLU A 148 9.06 2.30 21.28
C GLU A 148 9.02 2.97 22.68
N PRO A 149 9.04 2.22 23.81
CA PRO A 149 8.90 0.75 23.94
C PRO A 149 7.45 0.25 23.85
N LEU A 150 7.23 -0.83 23.08
CA LEU A 150 5.88 -1.30 22.69
C LEU A 150 4.96 -1.55 23.89
N ALA A 151 5.44 -2.22 24.93
CA ALA A 151 4.64 -2.55 26.12
C ALA A 151 4.05 -1.31 26.78
N SER A 152 4.89 -0.31 27.08
CA SER A 152 4.45 0.94 27.72
C SER A 152 3.49 1.73 26.83
N THR A 153 3.69 1.68 25.51
CA THR A 153 2.79 2.33 24.57
C THR A 153 1.42 1.66 24.61
N LEU A 154 1.35 0.33 24.53
CA LEU A 154 0.07 -0.40 24.56
C LEU A 154 -0.68 -0.17 25.87
N GLU A 155 0.00 -0.18 27.02
CA GLU A 155 -0.62 0.08 28.33
C GLU A 155 -1.32 1.44 28.42
N ALA A 156 -0.82 2.44 27.69
CA ALA A 156 -1.40 3.79 27.65
C ALA A 156 -2.59 3.92 26.67
N LEU A 157 -2.88 2.89 25.88
CA LEU A 157 -3.96 2.91 24.88
C LEU A 157 -5.19 2.15 25.37
N GLU A 158 -6.36 2.61 24.92
CA GLU A 158 -7.61 1.86 25.04
C GLU A 158 -7.52 0.49 24.34
N PRO A 159 -8.16 -0.57 24.87
CA PRO A 159 -8.02 -1.95 24.33
C PRO A 159 -8.31 -2.08 22.83
N SER A 160 -9.29 -1.33 22.32
CA SER A 160 -9.66 -1.35 20.90
C SER A 160 -8.57 -0.77 19.99
N LEU A 161 -7.70 0.11 20.51
CA LEU A 161 -6.59 0.70 19.76
C LEU A 161 -5.32 -0.13 19.89
N GLN A 162 -5.12 -0.82 21.01
CA GLN A 162 -3.99 -1.72 21.20
C GLN A 162 -3.92 -2.78 20.07
N TRP A 163 -5.05 -3.46 19.80
CA TRP A 163 -5.12 -4.44 18.72
C TRP A 163 -4.76 -3.82 17.36
N GLN A 164 -5.27 -2.62 17.06
CA GLN A 164 -5.03 -1.94 15.79
C GLN A 164 -3.55 -1.61 15.60
N VAL A 165 -2.88 -1.13 16.66
CA VAL A 165 -1.45 -0.81 16.65
C VAL A 165 -0.61 -2.06 16.46
N VAL A 166 -0.88 -3.13 17.22
CA VAL A 166 -0.19 -4.42 17.06
C VAL A 166 -0.39 -4.98 15.66
N ASN A 167 -1.63 -4.94 15.15
CA ASN A 167 -1.95 -5.43 13.82
C ASN A 167 -1.27 -4.61 12.71
N LEU A 168 -1.20 -3.27 12.83
CA LEU A 168 -0.50 -2.43 11.87
C LEU A 168 1.02 -2.66 11.93
N LEU A 169 1.61 -2.80 13.11
CA LEU A 169 3.04 -3.10 13.25
C LEU A 169 3.36 -4.46 12.59
N ALA A 170 2.53 -5.47 12.85
CA ALA A 170 2.65 -6.78 12.20
C ALA A 170 2.52 -6.68 10.67
N LEU A 171 1.56 -5.89 10.19
CA LEU A 171 1.37 -5.63 8.77
C LEU A 171 2.62 -4.98 8.15
N THR A 172 3.20 -3.98 8.81
CA THR A 172 4.43 -3.33 8.32
C THR A 172 5.61 -4.31 8.26
N HIS A 173 5.81 -5.17 9.26
CA HIS A 173 6.83 -6.22 9.23
C HIS A 173 6.61 -7.22 8.09
N HIS A 174 5.38 -7.69 7.91
CA HIS A 174 5.02 -8.62 6.85
C HIS A 174 5.34 -8.06 5.45
N TRP A 175 4.95 -6.82 5.16
CA TRP A 175 5.17 -6.23 3.83
C TRP A 175 6.62 -5.85 3.54
N VAL A 176 7.48 -5.70 4.57
CA VAL A 176 8.93 -5.59 4.38
C VAL A 176 9.63 -6.97 4.36
N GLY A 177 8.87 -8.07 4.33
CA GLY A 177 9.40 -9.44 4.26
C GLY A 177 9.94 -10.00 5.59
N ASP A 178 9.60 -9.39 6.72
CA ASP A 178 10.03 -9.82 8.06
C ASP A 178 8.88 -10.57 8.78
N ASP A 179 8.45 -11.70 8.18
CA ASP A 179 7.38 -12.52 8.76
C ASP A 179 7.77 -13.21 10.06
N GLU A 180 9.08 -13.33 10.35
CA GLU A 180 9.57 -13.80 11.63
C GLU A 180 9.18 -12.85 12.77
N ARG A 181 9.26 -11.53 12.55
CA ARG A 181 8.76 -10.52 13.50
C ARG A 181 7.26 -10.29 13.40
N ALA A 182 6.67 -10.43 12.22
CA ALA A 182 5.22 -10.25 12.05
C ALA A 182 4.41 -11.32 12.79
N ARG A 183 4.82 -12.59 12.70
CA ARG A 183 4.08 -13.74 13.27
C ARG A 183 3.73 -13.59 14.75
N PRO A 184 4.68 -13.34 15.69
CA PRO A 184 4.33 -13.21 17.11
C PRO A 184 3.38 -12.03 17.37
N LEU A 185 3.51 -10.93 16.63
CA LEU A 185 2.57 -9.80 16.72
C LEU A 185 1.16 -10.18 16.23
N ARG A 186 1.03 -11.00 15.18
CA ARG A 186 -0.27 -11.51 14.71
C ARG A 186 -0.88 -12.54 15.67
N GLU A 187 -0.06 -13.40 16.27
CA GLU A 187 -0.49 -14.33 17.32
C GLU A 187 -1.00 -13.56 18.56
N GLU A 188 -0.30 -12.49 18.93
CA GLU A 188 -0.73 -11.58 19.99
C GLU A 188 -2.05 -10.86 19.64
N ALA A 189 -2.16 -10.31 18.43
CA ALA A 189 -3.40 -9.68 17.96
C ALA A 189 -4.59 -10.66 18.02
N LEU A 190 -4.38 -11.93 17.64
CA LEU A 190 -5.40 -12.97 17.74
C LEU A 190 -5.77 -13.29 19.20
N ARG A 191 -4.79 -13.33 20.11
CA ARG A 191 -5.03 -13.50 21.55
C ARG A 191 -5.89 -12.37 22.09
N MET A 192 -5.52 -11.12 21.80
CA MET A 192 -6.27 -9.92 22.23
C MET A 192 -7.71 -9.93 21.68
N ALA A 193 -7.90 -10.32 20.43
CA ALA A 193 -9.22 -10.41 19.81
C ALA A 193 -10.11 -11.47 20.50
N ARG A 194 -9.53 -12.63 20.86
CA ARG A 194 -10.23 -13.69 21.60
C ARG A 194 -10.60 -13.27 23.01
N GLU A 195 -9.74 -12.54 23.70
CA GLU A 195 -10.00 -12.00 25.04
C GLU A 195 -11.13 -10.98 25.04
N GLN A 196 -11.17 -10.13 24.01
CA GLN A 196 -12.26 -9.19 23.77
C GLN A 196 -13.56 -9.86 23.32
N ARG A 197 -13.50 -11.14 22.93
CA ARG A 197 -14.62 -11.92 22.34
C ARG A 197 -15.23 -11.20 21.13
N ASP A 198 -14.40 -10.45 20.39
CA ASP A 198 -14.81 -9.72 19.21
C ASP A 198 -14.56 -10.59 17.97
N GLU A 199 -15.63 -11.17 17.44
CA GLU A 199 -15.54 -12.04 16.27
C GLU A 199 -15.01 -11.35 15.01
N ASN A 200 -15.22 -10.03 14.85
CA ASN A 200 -14.67 -9.30 13.72
C ASN A 200 -13.14 -9.22 13.85
N LEU A 201 -12.63 -8.89 15.04
CA LEU A 201 -11.19 -8.86 15.30
C LEU A 201 -10.58 -10.27 15.20
N ILE A 202 -11.30 -11.31 15.63
CA ILE A 202 -10.84 -12.71 15.52
C ILE A 202 -10.69 -13.08 14.04
N ALA A 203 -11.72 -12.88 13.21
CA ALA A 203 -11.65 -13.19 11.79
C ALA A 203 -10.54 -12.43 11.07
N ARG A 204 -10.37 -11.13 11.36
CA ARG A 204 -9.28 -10.32 10.80
C ARG A 204 -7.91 -10.84 11.22
N SER A 205 -7.75 -11.21 12.49
CA SER A 205 -6.48 -11.71 13.02
C SER A 205 -6.12 -13.09 12.46
N LEU A 206 -7.10 -13.98 12.30
CA LEU A 206 -6.94 -15.30 11.67
C LEU A 206 -6.49 -15.17 10.20
N ASN A 207 -7.20 -14.36 9.42
CA ASN A 207 -6.86 -14.09 8.02
C ASN A 207 -5.42 -13.56 7.88
N ASN A 208 -5.07 -12.61 8.74
CA ASN A 208 -3.76 -11.97 8.78
C ASN A 208 -2.65 -12.94 9.19
N LEU A 209 -2.88 -13.74 10.24
CA LEU A 209 -1.94 -14.78 10.68
C LEU A 209 -1.75 -15.84 9.59
N GLY A 210 -2.82 -16.19 8.87
CA GLY A 210 -2.78 -17.07 7.71
C GLY A 210 -1.77 -16.60 6.67
N GLY A 211 -1.77 -15.31 6.32
CA GLY A 211 -0.79 -14.73 5.38
C GLY A 211 0.67 -14.83 5.85
N SER A 212 0.97 -14.57 7.12
CA SER A 212 2.35 -14.72 7.63
C SER A 212 2.81 -16.17 7.69
N VAL A 213 1.92 -17.08 8.08
CA VAL A 213 2.22 -18.53 8.13
C VAL A 213 2.38 -19.10 6.72
N LEU A 214 1.64 -18.58 5.72
CA LEU A 214 1.82 -18.89 4.31
C LEU A 214 3.24 -18.54 3.85
N ASN A 215 3.71 -17.31 4.13
CA ASN A 215 5.05 -16.85 3.77
C ASN A 215 6.16 -17.66 4.43
N LEU A 216 5.91 -18.20 5.62
CA LEU A 216 6.83 -19.08 6.33
C LEU A 216 6.77 -20.56 5.88
N GLY A 217 5.92 -20.89 4.90
CA GLY A 217 5.87 -22.21 4.26
C GLY A 217 4.87 -23.21 4.87
N ASP A 218 4.11 -22.86 5.90
CA ASP A 218 3.11 -23.76 6.51
C ASP A 218 1.73 -23.57 5.85
N PHE A 219 1.64 -23.99 4.59
CA PHE A 219 0.48 -23.77 3.72
C PHE A 219 -0.80 -24.40 4.27
N SER A 220 -0.70 -25.58 4.87
CA SER A 220 -1.85 -26.28 5.46
C SER A 220 -2.44 -25.53 6.66
N ARG A 221 -1.59 -24.91 7.50
CA ARG A 221 -2.08 -24.07 8.60
C ARG A 221 -2.64 -22.75 8.09
N ALA A 222 -2.01 -22.13 7.09
CA ALA A 222 -2.52 -20.92 6.46
C ALA A 222 -3.95 -21.12 5.93
N ARG A 223 -4.18 -22.21 5.18
CA ARG A 223 -5.50 -22.60 4.67
C ARG A 223 -6.54 -22.69 5.79
N ARG A 224 -6.27 -23.46 6.86
CA ARG A 224 -7.21 -23.62 7.98
C ARG A 224 -7.56 -22.30 8.67
N LEU A 225 -6.57 -21.43 8.86
CA LEU A 225 -6.79 -20.13 9.49
C LEU A 225 -7.68 -19.23 8.62
N GLN A 226 -7.50 -19.26 7.30
CA GLN A 226 -8.30 -18.45 6.37
C GLN A 226 -9.69 -19.05 6.16
N GLU A 227 -9.85 -20.38 6.16
CA GLU A 227 -11.16 -21.06 6.19
C GLU A 227 -11.95 -20.66 7.45
N GLU A 228 -11.34 -20.70 8.63
CA GLU A 228 -11.97 -20.28 9.89
C GLU A 228 -12.35 -18.79 9.84
N ALA A 229 -11.47 -17.93 9.32
CA ALA A 229 -11.77 -16.52 9.14
C ALA A 229 -12.97 -16.28 8.20
N LEU A 230 -13.02 -17.00 7.08
CA LEU A 230 -14.09 -16.90 6.10
C LEU A 230 -15.42 -17.35 6.69
N GLU A 231 -15.44 -18.48 7.39
CA GLU A 231 -16.65 -19.01 8.05
C GLU A 231 -17.23 -17.98 9.03
N ILE A 232 -16.39 -17.35 9.85
CA ILE A 232 -16.81 -16.30 10.78
C ILE A 232 -17.42 -15.11 10.03
N LYS A 233 -16.75 -14.61 8.99
CA LYS A 233 -17.22 -13.46 8.19
C LYS A 233 -18.56 -13.73 7.53
N LEU A 234 -18.72 -14.90 6.91
CA LEU A 234 -19.97 -15.31 6.26
C LEU A 234 -21.11 -15.44 7.26
N ARG A 235 -20.86 -16.09 8.41
CA ARG A 235 -21.85 -16.26 9.49
C ARG A 235 -22.33 -14.92 10.06
N ARG A 236 -21.44 -13.93 10.11
CA ARG A 236 -21.74 -12.58 10.60
C ARG A 236 -22.41 -11.68 9.56
N GLY A 237 -22.35 -12.05 8.28
CA GLY A 237 -22.77 -11.18 7.18
C GLY A 237 -21.87 -9.96 7.03
N ASP A 238 -20.55 -10.13 7.20
CA ASP A 238 -19.56 -9.09 6.93
C ASP A 238 -19.67 -8.60 5.47
N ASP A 239 -19.19 -7.38 5.21
CA ASP A 239 -19.32 -6.75 3.89
C ASP A 239 -18.55 -7.50 2.79
N ALA A 240 -18.99 -7.30 1.54
CA ALA A 240 -18.43 -7.96 0.36
C ALA A 240 -16.91 -7.76 0.21
N TRP A 241 -16.39 -6.58 0.54
CA TRP A 241 -14.97 -6.27 0.42
C TRP A 241 -14.14 -7.06 1.45
N SER A 242 -14.63 -7.14 2.69
CA SER A 242 -14.02 -7.96 3.75
C SER A 242 -14.01 -9.45 3.39
N VAL A 243 -15.11 -9.97 2.81
CA VAL A 243 -15.21 -11.37 2.37
C VAL A 243 -14.26 -11.65 1.20
N ALA A 244 -14.22 -10.76 0.19
CA ALA A 244 -13.34 -10.87 -0.97
C ALA A 244 -11.86 -10.97 -0.57
N THR A 245 -11.42 -10.12 0.36
CA THR A 245 -10.04 -10.13 0.86
C THR A 245 -9.65 -11.47 1.48
N THR A 246 -10.58 -12.14 2.16
CA THR A 246 -10.30 -13.46 2.76
C THR A 246 -10.37 -14.59 1.73
N LEU A 247 -11.24 -14.48 0.73
CA LEU A 247 -11.26 -15.41 -0.39
C LEU A 247 -9.97 -15.34 -1.23
N GLY A 248 -9.46 -14.16 -1.54
CA GLY A 248 -8.18 -14.02 -2.26
C GLY A 248 -7.02 -14.65 -1.48
N ASN A 249 -6.91 -14.34 -0.19
CA ASN A 249 -5.91 -14.93 0.70
C ASN A 249 -6.02 -16.46 0.81
N LEU A 250 -7.24 -17.00 0.88
CA LEU A 250 -7.50 -18.44 0.86
C LEU A 250 -7.09 -19.05 -0.49
N GLY A 251 -7.35 -18.35 -1.59
CA GLY A 251 -6.92 -18.72 -2.94
C GLY A 251 -5.39 -18.88 -3.02
N MET A 252 -4.64 -17.93 -2.47
CA MET A 252 -3.18 -18.02 -2.38
C MET A 252 -2.73 -19.27 -1.60
N ALA A 253 -3.37 -19.59 -0.46
CA ALA A 253 -3.03 -20.79 0.31
C ALA A 253 -3.39 -22.09 -0.41
N LEU A 254 -4.52 -22.13 -1.11
CA LEU A 254 -4.93 -23.26 -1.94
C LEU A 254 -3.97 -23.46 -3.11
N ARG A 255 -3.53 -22.38 -3.77
CA ARG A 255 -2.52 -22.41 -4.82
C ARG A 255 -1.18 -22.95 -4.30
N ALA A 256 -0.74 -22.52 -3.12
CA ALA A 256 0.49 -23.03 -2.49
C ALA A 256 0.38 -24.52 -2.12
N CYS A 257 -0.84 -25.03 -1.87
CA CYS A 257 -1.12 -26.45 -1.71
C CYS A 257 -1.30 -27.21 -3.05
N HIS A 258 -1.12 -26.55 -4.20
CA HIS A 258 -1.37 -27.06 -5.55
C HIS A 258 -2.83 -27.49 -5.81
N GLU A 259 -3.78 -26.97 -5.04
CA GLU A 259 -5.22 -27.18 -5.20
C GLU A 259 -5.82 -26.18 -6.21
N TYR A 260 -5.26 -26.13 -7.42
CA TYR A 260 -5.55 -25.08 -8.41
C TYR A 260 -7.04 -24.88 -8.74
N PRO A 261 -7.89 -25.91 -8.88
CA PRO A 261 -9.32 -25.69 -9.14
C PRO A 261 -10.03 -24.94 -8.01
N LEU A 262 -9.69 -25.23 -6.75
CA LEU A 262 -10.26 -24.55 -5.59
C LEU A 262 -9.70 -23.12 -5.48
N ALA A 263 -8.41 -22.94 -5.76
CA ALA A 263 -7.79 -21.61 -5.78
C ALA A 263 -8.47 -20.70 -6.82
N LEU A 264 -8.67 -21.20 -8.06
CA LEU A 264 -9.37 -20.46 -9.12
C LEU A 264 -10.80 -20.10 -8.74
N ASP A 265 -11.54 -21.00 -8.09
CA ASP A 265 -12.89 -20.72 -7.61
C ASP A 265 -12.89 -19.60 -6.56
N SER A 266 -11.98 -19.68 -5.59
CA SER A 266 -11.82 -18.66 -4.54
C SER A 266 -11.48 -17.28 -5.11
N HIS A 267 -10.49 -17.20 -6.01
CA HIS A 267 -10.09 -15.94 -6.64
C HIS A 267 -11.17 -15.37 -7.57
N ARG A 268 -11.94 -16.20 -8.27
CA ARG A 268 -13.06 -15.72 -9.12
C ARG A 268 -14.18 -15.12 -8.28
N GLN A 269 -14.53 -15.75 -7.17
CA GLN A 269 -15.51 -15.19 -6.23
C GLN A 269 -15.01 -13.87 -5.64
N ALA A 270 -13.73 -13.79 -5.24
CA ALA A 270 -13.12 -12.55 -4.77
C ALA A 270 -13.16 -11.45 -5.84
N LEU A 271 -12.79 -11.79 -7.08
CA LEU A 271 -12.80 -10.88 -8.23
C LEU A 271 -14.19 -10.28 -8.49
N GLU A 272 -15.23 -11.11 -8.46
CA GLU A 272 -16.63 -10.65 -8.63
C GLU A 272 -17.07 -9.70 -7.51
N LEU A 273 -16.66 -9.97 -6.27
CA LEU A 273 -16.95 -9.12 -5.13
C LEU A 273 -16.19 -7.79 -5.20
N PHE A 274 -14.91 -7.78 -5.57
CA PHE A 274 -14.14 -6.54 -5.75
C PHE A 274 -14.67 -5.70 -6.91
N ARG A 275 -15.08 -6.32 -8.03
CA ARG A 275 -15.77 -5.65 -9.14
C ARG A 275 -17.07 -4.98 -8.66
N SER A 276 -17.87 -5.71 -7.88
CA SER A 276 -19.13 -5.20 -7.34
C SER A 276 -18.93 -4.07 -6.33
N ALA A 277 -17.81 -4.08 -5.59
CA ALA A 277 -17.41 -3.03 -4.67
C ALA A 277 -16.76 -1.82 -5.36
N GLY A 278 -16.45 -1.91 -6.66
CA GLY A 278 -15.72 -0.88 -7.38
C GLY A 278 -14.29 -0.67 -6.85
N ASP A 279 -13.63 -1.75 -6.41
CA ASP A 279 -12.24 -1.69 -5.93
C ASP A 279 -11.27 -2.17 -7.01
N PRO A 280 -10.66 -1.26 -7.80
CA PRO A 280 -9.73 -1.63 -8.87
C PRO A 280 -8.48 -2.31 -8.34
N TRP A 281 -8.07 -2.02 -7.10
CA TRP A 281 -6.89 -2.65 -6.50
C TRP A 281 -7.10 -4.14 -6.26
N GLY A 282 -8.21 -4.49 -5.59
CA GLY A 282 -8.60 -5.89 -5.41
C GLY A 282 -8.81 -6.59 -6.75
N GLU A 283 -9.43 -5.92 -7.72
CA GLU A 283 -9.62 -6.52 -9.06
C GLU A 283 -8.29 -6.90 -9.75
N ILE A 284 -7.30 -6.01 -9.75
CA ILE A 284 -5.98 -6.24 -10.35
C ILE A 284 -5.23 -7.34 -9.61
N ALA A 285 -5.29 -7.35 -8.27
CA ALA A 285 -4.67 -8.39 -7.45
C ALA A 285 -5.21 -9.78 -7.80
N GLU A 286 -6.54 -9.94 -7.84
CA GLU A 286 -7.16 -11.23 -8.18
C GLU A 286 -6.89 -11.64 -9.63
N LEU A 287 -6.81 -10.70 -10.58
CA LEU A 287 -6.43 -11.00 -11.97
C LEU A 287 -4.99 -11.53 -12.05
N ASN A 288 -4.05 -10.92 -11.31
CA ASN A 288 -2.68 -11.40 -11.23
C ASN A 288 -2.61 -12.80 -10.60
N ASP A 289 -3.33 -13.03 -9.49
CA ASP A 289 -3.34 -14.34 -8.82
C ASP A 289 -3.92 -15.45 -9.70
N ILE A 290 -4.99 -15.17 -10.45
CA ILE A 290 -5.54 -16.11 -11.44
C ILE A 290 -4.51 -16.37 -12.56
N ALA A 291 -3.81 -15.35 -13.03
CA ALA A 291 -2.77 -15.49 -14.04
C ALA A 291 -1.61 -16.37 -13.54
N ASP A 292 -1.22 -16.17 -12.29
CA ASP A 292 -0.21 -16.94 -11.57
C ASP A 292 -0.56 -18.44 -11.49
N ILE A 293 -1.83 -18.78 -11.22
CA ILE A 293 -2.30 -20.17 -11.25
C ILE A 293 -2.14 -20.78 -12.65
N HIS A 294 -2.61 -20.08 -13.68
CA HIS A 294 -2.46 -20.55 -15.07
C HIS A 294 -0.99 -20.73 -15.45
N ARG A 295 -0.11 -19.80 -15.03
CA ARG A 295 1.33 -19.91 -15.22
C ARG A 295 1.88 -21.16 -14.53
N ASP A 296 1.51 -21.42 -13.27
CA ASP A 296 1.99 -22.57 -12.51
C ASP A 296 1.53 -23.90 -13.14
N GLN A 297 0.41 -23.91 -13.84
CA GLN A 297 -0.08 -25.04 -14.65
C GLN A 297 0.58 -25.15 -16.05
N GLY A 298 1.45 -24.20 -16.43
CA GLY A 298 2.11 -24.15 -17.74
C GLY A 298 1.23 -23.57 -18.86
N GLU A 299 0.09 -22.97 -18.51
CA GLU A 299 -0.90 -22.41 -19.43
C GLU A 299 -0.56 -20.95 -19.76
N SER A 300 0.64 -20.71 -20.32
CA SER A 300 1.20 -19.36 -20.50
C SER A 300 0.31 -18.41 -21.34
N VAL A 301 -0.49 -18.95 -22.27
CA VAL A 301 -1.45 -18.19 -23.09
C VAL A 301 -2.53 -17.57 -22.20
N GLN A 302 -3.09 -18.36 -21.29
CA GLN A 302 -4.15 -17.91 -20.39
C GLN A 302 -3.59 -16.97 -19.31
N ALA A 303 -2.39 -17.28 -18.79
CA ALA A 303 -1.68 -16.39 -17.88
C ALA A 303 -1.44 -15.00 -18.50
N ALA A 304 -0.89 -14.95 -19.72
CA ALA A 304 -0.66 -13.69 -20.43
C ALA A 304 -1.94 -12.88 -20.66
N ARG A 305 -3.06 -13.55 -20.97
CA ARG A 305 -4.36 -12.87 -21.11
C ARG A 305 -4.79 -12.17 -19.81
N PHE A 306 -4.66 -12.84 -18.66
CA PHE A 306 -5.03 -12.25 -17.37
C PHE A 306 -4.05 -11.16 -16.91
N TYR A 307 -2.73 -11.33 -17.10
CA TYR A 307 -1.78 -10.24 -16.84
C TYR A 307 -2.06 -9.01 -17.73
N ARG A 308 -2.47 -9.21 -18.99
CA ARG A 308 -2.87 -8.09 -19.86
C ARG A 308 -4.12 -7.39 -19.34
N GLU A 309 -5.16 -8.15 -18.99
CA GLU A 309 -6.39 -7.58 -18.41
C GLU A 309 -6.10 -6.78 -17.12
N SER A 310 -5.18 -7.26 -16.30
CA SER A 310 -4.66 -6.57 -15.13
C SER A 310 -3.96 -5.25 -15.50
N LEU A 311 -3.05 -5.28 -16.47
CA LEU A 311 -2.31 -4.10 -16.95
C LEU A 311 -3.21 -3.06 -17.64
N ASP A 312 -4.27 -3.49 -18.33
CA ASP A 312 -5.26 -2.60 -18.97
C ASP A 312 -6.05 -1.78 -17.95
N LYS A 313 -6.12 -2.24 -16.69
CA LYS A 313 -6.82 -1.55 -15.61
C LYS A 313 -5.94 -0.50 -14.94
N ASN A 314 -5.99 0.70 -15.52
CA ASN A 314 -5.48 1.97 -14.97
C ASN A 314 -4.27 1.82 -14.03
N ALA A 315 -3.20 1.26 -14.59
CA ALA A 315 -2.04 0.76 -13.88
C ALA A 315 -1.23 1.85 -13.14
N ASP A 316 -1.25 3.11 -13.60
CA ASP A 316 -0.30 4.15 -13.14
C ASP A 316 -0.33 4.44 -11.62
N GLU A 317 -1.45 4.19 -10.93
CA GLU A 317 -1.62 4.48 -9.50
C GLU A 317 -1.21 3.30 -8.58
N LEU A 318 -1.00 2.09 -9.10
CA LEU A 318 -0.89 0.85 -8.32
C LEU A 318 0.42 0.09 -8.58
N ARG A 319 1.52 0.82 -8.42
CA ARG A 319 2.90 0.37 -8.67
C ARG A 319 3.21 -1.06 -8.19
N PRO A 320 2.89 -1.48 -6.95
CA PRO A 320 3.23 -2.83 -6.50
C PRO A 320 2.58 -3.94 -7.34
N LEU A 321 1.31 -3.76 -7.74
CA LEU A 321 0.60 -4.77 -8.52
C LEU A 321 1.08 -4.83 -9.97
N ILE A 322 1.57 -3.71 -10.53
CA ILE A 322 2.20 -3.69 -11.85
C ILE A 322 3.49 -4.52 -11.83
N ALA A 323 4.32 -4.35 -10.80
CA ALA A 323 5.53 -5.14 -10.64
C ALA A 323 5.20 -6.64 -10.56
N ASP A 324 4.16 -7.00 -9.80
CA ASP A 324 3.69 -8.39 -9.71
C ASP A 324 3.23 -8.91 -11.10
N SER A 325 2.50 -8.09 -11.89
CA SER A 325 2.14 -8.43 -13.28
C SER A 325 3.36 -8.59 -14.19
N PHE A 326 4.37 -7.72 -14.07
CA PHE A 326 5.59 -7.78 -14.87
C PHE A 326 6.41 -9.04 -14.54
N GLU A 327 6.58 -9.37 -13.26
CA GLU A 327 7.28 -10.58 -12.82
C GLU A 327 6.56 -11.85 -13.31
N GLY A 328 5.25 -11.89 -13.14
CA GLY A 328 4.41 -12.98 -13.59
C GLY A 328 4.46 -13.19 -15.11
N LEU A 329 4.35 -12.11 -15.88
CA LEU A 329 4.46 -12.14 -17.34
C LEU A 329 5.89 -12.48 -17.81
N ALA A 330 6.92 -12.03 -17.10
CA ALA A 330 8.31 -12.42 -17.36
C ALA A 330 8.52 -13.93 -17.21
N ALA A 331 7.91 -14.52 -16.17
CA ALA A 331 7.93 -15.95 -15.96
C ALA A 331 7.15 -16.72 -17.04
N ALA A 332 5.97 -16.24 -17.44
CA ALA A 332 5.21 -16.80 -18.57
C ALA A 332 5.97 -16.69 -19.91
N SER A 333 6.69 -15.58 -20.12
CA SER A 333 7.55 -15.37 -21.30
C SER A 333 8.68 -16.41 -21.36
N ALA A 334 9.31 -16.71 -20.22
CA ALA A 334 10.38 -17.70 -20.13
C ALA A 334 9.89 -19.13 -20.44
N GLN A 335 8.65 -19.47 -20.10
CA GLN A 335 8.03 -20.75 -20.46
C GLN A 335 7.94 -20.95 -22.00
N ARG A 336 7.84 -19.84 -22.75
CA ARG A 336 7.78 -19.82 -24.22
C ARG A 336 9.12 -19.57 -24.92
N GLY A 337 10.20 -19.40 -24.14
CA GLY A 337 11.54 -19.12 -24.68
C GLY A 337 11.80 -17.67 -25.05
N LEU A 338 10.92 -16.74 -24.62
CA LEU A 338 11.05 -15.30 -24.85
C LEU A 338 11.98 -14.67 -23.79
N PHE A 339 13.26 -15.06 -23.82
CA PHE A 339 14.20 -14.75 -22.73
C PHE A 339 14.62 -13.28 -22.67
N LEU A 340 14.63 -12.56 -23.80
CA LEU A 340 14.90 -11.11 -23.81
C LEU A 340 13.76 -10.35 -23.11
N GLN A 341 12.52 -10.71 -23.43
CA GLN A 341 11.31 -10.17 -22.81
C GLN A 341 11.28 -10.45 -21.30
N THR A 342 11.69 -11.66 -20.88
CA THR A 342 11.83 -11.99 -19.45
C THR A 342 12.81 -11.04 -18.75
N ALA A 343 13.98 -10.77 -19.33
CA ALA A 343 14.98 -9.88 -18.74
C ALA A 343 14.48 -8.42 -18.71
N LEU A 344 13.88 -7.95 -19.80
CA LEU A 344 13.32 -6.61 -19.92
C LEU A 344 12.24 -6.34 -18.87
N LEU A 345 11.25 -7.23 -18.76
CA LEU A 345 10.17 -7.11 -17.77
C LEU A 345 10.70 -7.22 -16.33
N GLY A 346 11.71 -8.07 -16.11
CA GLY A 346 12.38 -8.17 -14.81
C GLY A 346 13.08 -6.88 -14.39
N GLY A 347 13.76 -6.21 -15.33
CA GLY A 347 14.36 -4.89 -15.09
C GLY A 347 13.33 -3.83 -14.74
N ALA A 348 12.21 -3.79 -15.47
CA ALA A 348 11.12 -2.85 -15.19
C ALA A 348 10.48 -3.08 -13.80
N ALA A 349 10.24 -4.34 -13.42
CA ALA A 349 9.71 -4.70 -12.10
C ALA A 349 10.67 -4.30 -10.97
N ASP A 350 11.98 -4.53 -11.15
CA ASP A 350 13.01 -4.21 -10.16
C ASP A 350 13.11 -2.70 -9.89
N THR A 351 12.95 -1.84 -10.90
CA THR A 351 12.85 -0.39 -10.70
C THR A 351 11.69 -0.03 -9.79
N ILE A 352 10.51 -0.62 -10.01
CA ILE A 352 9.31 -0.36 -9.18
C ILE A 352 9.53 -0.80 -7.72
N HIS A 353 10.13 -1.98 -7.50
CA HIS A 353 10.43 -2.48 -6.16
C HIS A 353 11.45 -1.60 -5.43
N LYS A 354 12.52 -1.17 -6.12
CA LYS A 354 13.52 -0.25 -5.57
C LYS A 354 12.91 1.08 -5.15
N GLU A 355 12.03 1.64 -5.97
CA GLU A 355 11.32 2.89 -5.65
C GLU A 355 10.36 2.73 -4.46
N SER A 356 9.78 1.54 -4.28
CA SER A 356 8.83 1.25 -3.20
C SER A 356 9.53 0.83 -1.89
N GLY A 357 10.80 0.43 -1.94
CA GLY A 357 11.50 -0.16 -0.79
C GLY A 357 10.95 -1.52 -0.35
N ARG A 358 10.10 -2.17 -1.15
CA ARG A 358 9.55 -3.50 -0.84
C ARG A 358 10.70 -4.52 -0.87
N SER A 359 10.91 -5.23 0.25
CA SER A 359 11.89 -6.32 0.29
C SER A 359 11.37 -7.52 -0.51
N ILE A 360 12.32 -8.15 -1.17
CA ILE A 360 12.25 -9.04 -2.34
C ILE A 360 11.80 -10.48 -1.99
N SER A 361 11.07 -10.72 -0.89
CA SER A 361 10.70 -12.10 -0.50
C SER A 361 9.18 -12.29 -0.40
N LEU A 362 8.55 -12.56 -1.54
CA LEU A 362 7.16 -13.04 -1.62
C LEU A 362 7.14 -14.53 -1.98
N PRO A 363 6.12 -15.30 -1.55
CA PRO A 363 5.93 -16.70 -1.93
C PRO A 363 5.95 -16.95 -3.44
N ASP A 364 5.62 -15.92 -4.24
CA ASP A 364 5.46 -15.98 -5.70
C ASP A 364 6.70 -15.58 -6.49
N ARG A 365 7.76 -15.14 -5.81
CA ARG A 365 9.02 -14.80 -6.47
C ARG A 365 9.81 -15.99 -7.03
N PRO A 366 9.80 -17.20 -6.44
CA PRO A 366 10.61 -18.31 -6.96
C PRO A 366 10.37 -18.67 -8.44
N PRO A 367 9.13 -18.66 -8.98
CA PRO A 367 8.89 -18.74 -10.42
C PRO A 367 9.62 -17.66 -11.25
N PHE A 368 9.58 -16.40 -10.81
CA PHE A 368 10.26 -15.29 -11.47
C PHE A 368 11.78 -15.41 -11.38
N ASP A 369 12.33 -15.72 -10.21
CA ASP A 369 13.78 -15.90 -10.03
C ASP A 369 14.30 -17.07 -10.89
N ALA A 370 13.55 -18.17 -10.96
CA ALA A 370 13.87 -19.30 -11.82
C ALA A 370 13.82 -18.92 -13.30
N ALA A 371 12.83 -18.12 -13.71
CA ALA A 371 12.72 -17.59 -15.06
C ALA A 371 13.91 -16.69 -15.42
N CYS A 372 14.30 -15.76 -14.53
CA CYS A 372 15.46 -14.89 -14.71
C CYS A 372 16.77 -15.69 -14.81
N LYS A 373 16.96 -16.67 -13.91
CA LYS A 373 18.11 -17.58 -13.97
C LYS A 373 18.19 -18.32 -15.30
N ARG A 374 17.06 -18.86 -15.78
CA ARG A 374 16.97 -19.56 -17.06
C ARG A 374 17.25 -18.63 -18.23
N ALA A 375 16.69 -17.42 -18.22
CA ALA A 375 16.92 -16.42 -19.26
C ALA A 375 18.41 -16.03 -19.33
N ARG A 376 19.04 -15.75 -18.18
CA ARG A 376 20.47 -15.44 -18.10
C ARG A 376 21.34 -16.59 -18.64
N GLN A 377 21.00 -17.84 -18.34
CA GLN A 377 21.71 -19.01 -18.87
C GLN A 377 21.58 -19.17 -20.38
N ARG A 378 20.44 -18.78 -20.97
CA ARG A 378 20.15 -18.94 -22.40
C ARG A 378 20.68 -17.80 -23.26
N LEU A 379 20.62 -16.57 -22.76
CA LEU A 379 21.13 -15.37 -23.43
C LEU A 379 22.63 -15.17 -23.24
N GLY A 380 23.17 -15.64 -22.12
CA GLY A 380 24.47 -15.20 -21.62
C GLY A 380 24.34 -13.92 -20.80
N ALA A 381 25.34 -13.68 -19.93
CA ALA A 381 25.31 -12.55 -19.01
C ALA A 381 25.20 -11.18 -19.71
N PRO A 382 25.98 -10.85 -20.76
CA PRO A 382 25.93 -9.52 -21.37
C PRO A 382 24.55 -9.19 -21.94
N ALA A 383 23.98 -10.06 -22.77
CA ALA A 383 22.68 -9.81 -23.38
C ALA A 383 21.52 -9.77 -22.37
N PHE A 384 21.62 -10.55 -21.28
CA PHE A 384 20.66 -10.47 -20.18
C PHE A 384 20.78 -9.14 -19.43
N ASP A 385 22.01 -8.72 -19.10
CA ASP A 385 22.27 -7.50 -18.34
C ASP A 385 21.90 -6.24 -19.14
N ASP A 386 22.13 -6.25 -20.46
CA ASP A 386 21.72 -5.18 -21.36
C ASP A 386 20.19 -5.05 -21.41
N ALA A 387 19.47 -6.17 -21.63
CA ALA A 387 18.01 -6.17 -21.66
C ALA A 387 17.39 -5.80 -20.30
N TRP A 388 17.98 -6.26 -19.20
CA TRP A 388 17.56 -5.88 -17.85
C TRP A 388 17.74 -4.37 -17.62
N SER A 389 18.88 -3.82 -18.03
CA SER A 389 19.18 -2.39 -17.88
C SER A 389 18.28 -1.53 -18.76
N GLU A 390 17.97 -1.99 -19.97
CA GLU A 390 16.98 -1.37 -20.86
C GLU A 390 15.62 -1.31 -20.16
N GLY A 391 15.16 -2.44 -19.62
CA GLY A 391 13.89 -2.51 -18.89
C GLY A 391 13.83 -1.60 -17.67
N ALA A 392 14.93 -1.56 -16.90
CA ALA A 392 15.05 -0.72 -15.71
C ALA A 392 15.04 0.79 -16.03
N ALA A 393 15.42 1.18 -17.24
CA ALA A 393 15.47 2.57 -17.69
C ALA A 393 14.15 3.08 -18.30
N LEU A 394 13.19 2.19 -18.58
CA LEU A 394 11.92 2.57 -19.20
C LEU A 394 11.05 3.41 -18.25
N PRO A 395 10.46 4.52 -18.74
CA PRO A 395 9.34 5.16 -18.05
C PRO A 395 8.19 4.18 -17.84
N LEU A 396 7.53 4.24 -16.69
CA LEU A 396 6.46 3.29 -16.33
C LEU A 396 5.37 3.14 -17.41
N PRO A 397 4.84 4.21 -18.04
CA PRO A 397 3.86 4.08 -19.11
C PRO A 397 4.37 3.28 -20.30
N GLU A 398 5.63 3.47 -20.69
CA GLU A 398 6.26 2.74 -21.79
C GLU A 398 6.47 1.26 -21.44
N ALA A 399 6.91 0.98 -20.20
CA ALA A 399 7.05 -0.40 -19.71
C ALA A 399 5.69 -1.14 -19.70
N ILE A 400 4.60 -0.47 -19.33
CA ILE A 400 3.25 -1.04 -19.35
C ILE A 400 2.83 -1.39 -20.79
N GLU A 401 3.04 -0.49 -21.76
CA GLU A 401 2.68 -0.78 -23.16
C GLU A 401 3.50 -1.93 -23.76
N ILE A 402 4.79 -2.01 -23.42
CA ILE A 402 5.64 -3.13 -23.82
C ILE A 402 5.13 -4.43 -23.21
N ALA A 403 4.79 -4.43 -21.91
CA ALA A 403 4.22 -5.60 -21.25
C ALA A 403 2.89 -6.04 -21.87
N ARG A 404 1.99 -5.10 -22.20
CA ARG A 404 0.74 -5.40 -22.92
C ARG A 404 0.99 -6.02 -24.29
N THR A 405 1.99 -5.51 -25.02
CA THR A 405 2.40 -6.05 -26.33
C THR A 405 2.94 -7.47 -26.21
N ILE A 406 3.82 -7.72 -25.24
CA ILE A 406 4.34 -9.07 -24.96
C ILE A 406 3.19 -10.02 -24.61
N ALA A 407 2.25 -9.58 -23.77
CA ALA A 407 1.11 -10.39 -23.39
C ALA A 407 0.16 -10.68 -24.58
N ALA A 408 -0.03 -9.71 -25.48
CA ALA A 408 -0.75 -9.86 -26.75
C ALA A 408 -0.10 -10.93 -27.64
N ASP A 409 1.21 -10.84 -27.85
CA ASP A 409 1.98 -11.80 -28.65
C ASP A 409 1.90 -13.23 -28.09
N ILE A 410 1.97 -13.38 -26.76
CA ILE A 410 1.85 -14.68 -26.10
C ILE A 410 0.42 -15.24 -26.24
N SER A 411 -0.59 -14.39 -26.10
CA SER A 411 -2.00 -14.80 -26.09
C SER A 411 -2.61 -14.95 -27.48
N GLY A 412 -1.97 -14.44 -28.53
CA GLY A 412 -2.47 -14.47 -29.91
C GLY A 412 -3.62 -13.49 -30.16
N LEU A 413 -3.67 -12.40 -29.40
CA LEU A 413 -4.70 -11.35 -29.42
C LEU A 413 -4.05 -10.02 -29.77
#